data_AF-A0A1J4NDQ1-F1
#
_entry.id   AF-A0A1J4NDQ1-F1
#
_cell.length_a   1.000
_cell.length_b   1.000
_cell.length_c   1.000
_cell.angle_alpha   90.00
_cell.angle_beta   90.00
_cell.angle_gamma   90.00
#
_symmetry.space_group_name_H-M   'P 1'
#
loop_
_entity.id
_entity.type
_entity.pdbx_description
1 polymer ?
#
loop_
_entity_poly.entity_id
_entity_poly.type
_entity_poly.pdbx_seq_one_letter_code
_entity_poly.pdbx_strand_id
1 'polypeptide(L)'
;MIAGRLRVGGDAELAGHRARSHLHDGRVVAWTGSYDVPVAIDGEVERTVPAALARRFGAEGFWERWTRAECVAKLTGRGVLDLVDLMAGADDRPGTGVHLSTVRLPGGIVVTVGTLERSGFPEGYRPECGRLFVRL
;
A
#
# COMPACT_ATOMS: atom_id res chain seq x y z
N MET A 1 13.75 11.02 0.51
CA MET A 1 13.09 10.79 1.81
C MET A 1 11.59 10.62 1.60
N ILE A 2 11.03 9.45 1.89
CA ILE A 2 9.60 9.11 1.66
C ILE A 2 8.66 9.86 2.61
N ALA A 3 9.05 10.01 3.89
CA ALA A 3 8.22 10.70 4.89
C ALA A 3 7.87 12.15 4.49
N GLY A 4 8.78 12.87 3.83
CA GLY A 4 8.52 14.24 3.34
C GLY A 4 7.56 14.33 2.15
N ARG A 5 7.08 13.18 1.64
CA ARG A 5 6.10 13.09 0.55
C ARG A 5 4.76 12.50 1.02
N LEU A 6 4.60 12.19 2.30
CA LEU A 6 3.35 11.70 2.86
C LEU A 6 2.64 12.82 3.62
N ARG A 7 1.33 12.94 3.39
CA ARG A 7 0.45 13.87 4.12
C ARG A 7 -0.68 13.08 4.76
N VAL A 8 -0.98 13.40 6.01
CA VAL A 8 -2.15 12.89 6.74
C VAL A 8 -3.15 14.03 6.87
N GLY A 9 -4.41 13.78 6.56
CA GLY A 9 -5.46 14.81 6.54
C GLY A 9 -6.85 14.20 6.46
N GLY A 10 -7.85 15.04 6.18
CA GLY A 10 -9.23 14.58 5.94
C GLY A 10 -9.43 14.05 4.51
N ASP A 11 -10.49 13.27 4.30
CA ASP A 11 -10.83 12.75 2.96
C ASP A 11 -11.03 13.87 1.93
N ALA A 12 -11.79 14.90 2.28
CA ALA A 12 -12.06 16.04 1.40
C ALA A 12 -10.78 16.83 1.03
N GLU A 13 -9.86 16.96 1.98
CA GLU A 13 -8.57 17.65 1.79
C GLU A 13 -7.67 16.90 0.82
N LEU A 14 -7.70 15.56 0.87
CA LEU A 14 -6.78 14.70 0.12
C LEU A 14 -7.41 14.00 -1.09
N ALA A 15 -8.67 14.31 -1.43
CA ALA A 15 -9.42 13.69 -2.52
C ALA A 15 -8.73 13.81 -3.90
N GLY A 16 -7.92 14.86 -4.10
CA GLY A 16 -7.17 15.07 -5.35
C GLY A 16 -5.94 14.16 -5.52
N HIS A 17 -5.49 13.48 -4.46
CA HIS A 17 -4.34 12.59 -4.53
C HIS A 17 -4.76 11.19 -4.99
N ARG A 18 -4.11 10.70 -6.05
CA ARG A 18 -4.40 9.38 -6.62
C ARG A 18 -3.95 8.23 -5.72
N ALA A 19 -2.73 8.29 -5.19
CA ALA A 19 -2.22 7.31 -4.24
C ALA A 19 -2.55 7.75 -2.81
N ARG A 20 -3.53 7.09 -2.20
CA ARG A 20 -4.04 7.38 -0.85
C ARG A 20 -4.58 6.13 -0.16
N SER A 21 -4.62 6.15 1.16
CA SER A 21 -5.21 5.10 2.00
C SER A 21 -6.07 5.73 3.10
N HIS A 22 -7.27 5.19 3.29
CA HIS A 22 -8.16 5.57 4.40
C HIS A 22 -7.75 4.82 5.66
N LEU A 23 -7.65 5.56 6.76
CA LEU A 23 -7.38 5.02 8.08
C LEU A 23 -8.71 4.72 8.78
N HIS A 24 -8.70 3.78 9.72
CA HIS A 24 -9.92 3.36 10.42
C HIS A 24 -10.59 4.47 11.25
N ASP A 25 -9.87 5.54 11.58
CA ASP A 25 -10.36 6.68 12.35
C ASP A 25 -10.84 7.86 11.47
N GLY A 26 -11.02 7.61 10.17
CA GLY A 26 -11.56 8.59 9.21
C GLY A 26 -10.52 9.53 8.61
N ARG A 27 -9.27 9.50 9.08
CA ARG A 27 -8.16 10.20 8.43
C ARG A 27 -7.77 9.50 7.13
N VAL A 28 -7.05 10.22 6.27
CA VAL A 28 -6.47 9.70 5.03
C VAL A 28 -4.97 9.99 5.04
N VAL A 29 -4.17 9.04 4.58
CA VAL A 29 -2.76 9.27 4.22
C VAL A 29 -2.63 9.28 2.70
N ALA A 30 -1.89 10.24 2.15
CA ALA A 30 -1.69 10.37 0.72
C ALA A 30 -0.24 10.70 0.36
N TRP A 31 0.18 10.29 -0.85
CA TRP A 31 1.46 10.71 -1.43
C TRP A 31 1.28 12.01 -2.20
N THR A 32 2.11 12.99 -1.86
CA THR A 32 2.06 14.36 -2.40
C THR A 32 3.14 14.63 -3.46
N GLY A 33 4.10 13.73 -3.63
CA GLY A 33 5.13 13.87 -4.66
C GLY A 33 4.62 13.46 -6.05
N SER A 34 5.28 13.96 -7.10
CA SER A 34 5.11 13.40 -8.45
C SER A 34 5.69 11.99 -8.54
N TYR A 35 5.16 11.19 -9.46
CA TYR A 35 5.64 9.85 -9.79
C TYR A 35 5.29 9.49 -11.23
N ASP A 36 6.19 8.76 -11.89
CA ASP A 36 6.11 8.29 -13.28
C ASP A 36 5.90 6.77 -13.40
N VAL A 37 5.96 6.07 -12.26
CA VAL A 37 5.65 4.64 -12.12
C VAL A 37 4.42 4.45 -11.24
N PRO A 38 3.71 3.31 -11.32
CA PRO A 38 2.62 3.01 -10.39
C PRO A 38 3.09 3.07 -8.94
N VAL A 39 2.35 3.81 -8.11
CA VAL A 39 2.56 3.95 -6.67
C VAL A 39 1.32 3.44 -5.95
N ALA A 40 1.53 2.52 -5.01
CA ALA A 40 0.52 2.11 -4.04
C ALA A 40 0.89 2.66 -2.66
N ILE A 41 -0.12 3.01 -1.89
CA ILE A 41 0.02 3.33 -0.46
C ILE A 41 -0.99 2.49 0.29
N ASP A 42 -0.55 1.97 1.41
CA ASP A 42 -1.41 1.45 2.44
C ASP A 42 -0.97 1.97 3.79
N GLY A 43 -1.93 2.30 4.64
CA GLY A 43 -1.66 2.88 5.94
C GLY A 43 -2.66 2.41 6.98
N GLU A 44 -2.16 2.11 8.17
CA GLU A 44 -2.95 1.67 9.30
C GLU A 44 -2.54 2.41 10.56
N VAL A 45 -3.54 2.79 11.37
CA VAL A 45 -3.28 3.24 12.75
C VAL A 45 -3.17 1.98 13.59
N GLU A 46 -1.99 1.76 14.15
CA GLU A 46 -1.67 0.58 14.96
C GLU A 46 -2.64 0.50 16.14
N ARG A 47 -3.23 -0.69 16.28
CA ARG A 47 -4.18 -1.05 17.34
C ARG A 47 -3.95 -2.50 17.73
N THR A 48 -4.61 -2.96 18.77
CA THR A 48 -4.57 -4.38 19.12
C THR A 48 -5.04 -5.22 17.93
N VAL A 49 -4.21 -6.18 17.51
CA VAL A 49 -4.55 -7.09 16.41
C VAL A 49 -5.73 -7.97 16.86
N PRO A 50 -6.82 -8.04 16.09
CA PRO A 50 -7.94 -8.93 16.42
C PRO A 50 -7.48 -10.37 16.66
N ALA A 51 -7.98 -11.00 17.73
CA ALA A 51 -7.47 -12.30 18.20
C ALA A 51 -7.47 -13.40 17.11
N ALA A 52 -8.46 -13.41 16.22
CA ALA A 52 -8.51 -14.35 15.12
C ALA A 52 -7.38 -14.14 14.10
N LEU A 53 -7.03 -12.88 13.80
CA LEU A 53 -5.92 -12.52 12.91
C LEU A 53 -4.57 -12.78 13.59
N ALA A 54 -4.45 -12.44 14.88
CA ALA A 54 -3.25 -12.71 15.66
C ALA A 54 -2.94 -14.21 15.73
N ARG A 55 -3.96 -15.06 15.94
CA ARG A 55 -3.81 -16.53 15.92
C ARG A 55 -3.36 -17.05 14.56
N ARG A 56 -3.79 -16.42 13.48
CA ARG A 56 -3.51 -16.87 12.11
C ARG A 56 -2.17 -16.38 11.57
N PHE A 57 -1.77 -15.15 11.88
CA PHE A 57 -0.66 -14.45 11.24
C PHE A 57 0.42 -13.93 12.23
N GLY A 58 0.23 -14.16 13.54
CA GLY A 58 1.05 -13.56 14.59
C GLY A 58 0.72 -12.08 14.82
N ALA A 59 0.96 -11.59 16.04
CA ALA A 59 0.69 -10.20 16.41
C ALA A 59 1.88 -9.27 16.20
N GLU A 60 3.10 -9.78 16.39
CA GLU A 60 4.33 -9.00 16.22
C GLU A 60 4.43 -8.47 14.80
N GLY A 61 4.68 -7.17 14.61
CA GLY A 61 4.82 -6.54 13.29
C GLY A 61 3.62 -6.65 12.35
N PHE A 62 2.44 -7.03 12.85
CA PHE A 62 1.26 -7.37 12.03
C PHE A 62 0.88 -6.25 11.06
N TRP A 63 0.72 -5.01 11.55
CA TRP A 63 0.28 -3.89 10.72
C TRP A 63 1.27 -3.51 9.62
N GLU A 64 2.57 -3.71 9.87
CA GLU A 64 3.59 -3.54 8.84
C GLU A 64 3.50 -4.62 7.76
N ARG A 65 3.34 -5.90 8.14
CA ARG A 65 3.11 -6.96 7.15
C ARG A 65 1.83 -6.73 6.36
N TRP A 66 0.77 -6.28 7.04
CA TRP A 66 -0.53 -5.97 6.44
C TRP A 66 -0.41 -4.89 5.36
N THR A 67 0.10 -3.72 5.73
CA THR A 67 0.27 -2.58 4.81
C THR A 67 1.18 -2.93 3.63
N ARG A 68 2.20 -3.77 3.84
CA ARG A 68 3.04 -4.32 2.78
C ARG A 68 2.26 -5.24 1.84
N ALA A 69 1.52 -6.20 2.37
CA ALA A 69 0.71 -7.13 1.58
C ALA A 69 -0.34 -6.39 0.73
N GLU A 70 -1.01 -5.40 1.30
CA GLU A 70 -1.98 -4.56 0.57
C GLU A 70 -1.32 -3.76 -0.55
N CYS A 71 -0.12 -3.21 -0.34
CA CYS A 71 0.62 -2.54 -1.40
C CYS A 71 0.96 -3.50 -2.56
N VAL A 72 1.40 -4.72 -2.26
CA VAL A 72 1.68 -5.73 -3.29
C VAL A 72 0.40 -6.07 -4.06
N ALA A 73 -0.71 -6.29 -3.37
CA ALA A 73 -2.00 -6.58 -4.01
C ALA A 73 -2.46 -5.44 -4.93
N LYS A 74 -2.39 -4.19 -4.44
CA LYS A 74 -2.74 -2.97 -5.21
C LYS A 74 -1.88 -2.82 -6.47
N LEU A 75 -0.59 -3.14 -6.40
CA LEU A 75 0.32 -3.01 -7.55
C LEU A 75 0.21 -4.15 -8.57
N THR A 76 -0.11 -5.36 -8.10
CA THR A 76 -0.11 -6.57 -8.94
C THR A 76 -1.51 -6.97 -9.42
N GLY A 77 -2.57 -6.29 -8.95
CA GLY A 77 -3.95 -6.64 -9.27
C GLY A 77 -4.45 -7.91 -8.56
N ARG A 78 -3.71 -8.37 -7.53
CA ARG A 78 -4.06 -9.55 -6.73
C ARG A 78 -5.21 -9.26 -5.77
N GLY A 79 -6.01 -10.30 -5.48
CA GLY A 79 -7.25 -10.20 -4.71
C GLY A 79 -7.07 -10.52 -3.22
N VAL A 80 -8.16 -10.52 -2.45
CA VAL A 80 -8.14 -10.77 -0.99
C VAL A 80 -7.59 -12.16 -0.60
N LEU A 81 -7.76 -13.17 -1.45
CA LEU A 81 -7.23 -14.51 -1.21
C LEU A 81 -5.70 -14.52 -1.23
N ASP A 82 -5.10 -13.70 -2.08
CA ASP A 82 -3.66 -13.54 -2.17
C ASP A 82 -3.06 -12.84 -0.94
N LEU A 83 -3.85 -12.01 -0.24
CA LEU A 83 -3.39 -11.35 1.00
C LEU A 83 -3.07 -12.38 2.09
N VAL A 84 -3.78 -13.51 2.13
CA VAL A 84 -3.48 -14.58 3.10
C VAL A 84 -2.07 -15.11 2.88
N ASP A 85 -1.70 -15.40 1.63
CA ASP A 85 -0.40 -15.97 1.30
C ASP A 85 0.72 -14.94 1.49
N LEU A 86 0.46 -13.68 1.11
CA LEU A 86 1.37 -12.55 1.35
C LEU A 86 1.61 -12.33 2.85
N MET A 87 0.56 -12.43 3.67
CA MET A 87 0.66 -12.29 5.13
C MET A 87 1.32 -13.49 5.82
N ALA A 88 1.25 -14.67 5.22
CA ALA A 88 1.89 -15.88 5.72
C ALA A 88 3.40 -15.94 5.43
N GLY A 89 3.95 -14.98 4.67
CA GLY A 89 5.37 -14.90 4.34
C GLY A 89 5.82 -15.85 3.23
N ALA A 90 4.87 -16.39 2.44
CA ALA A 90 5.18 -17.34 1.37
C ALA A 90 5.92 -16.69 0.19
N ASP A 91 5.88 -15.36 0.07
CA ASP A 91 6.63 -14.58 -0.92
C ASP A 91 7.10 -13.27 -0.30
N ASP A 92 8.21 -13.32 0.44
CA ASP A 92 8.94 -12.12 0.91
C ASP A 92 9.55 -11.31 -0.26
N ARG A 93 9.39 -11.79 -1.49
CA ARG A 93 9.74 -11.10 -2.72
C ARG A 93 8.48 -10.83 -3.51
N PRO A 94 7.90 -9.63 -3.39
CA PRO A 94 6.92 -9.22 -4.38
C PRO A 94 7.65 -9.26 -5.73
N GLY A 95 7.18 -10.12 -6.66
CA GLY A 95 7.95 -10.59 -7.82
C GLY A 95 8.81 -9.50 -8.48
N THR A 96 10.03 -9.85 -8.90
CA THR A 96 11.22 -9.09 -9.41
C THR A 96 11.11 -7.61 -9.85
N GLY A 97 10.30 -6.79 -9.21
CA GLY A 97 10.02 -5.43 -9.67
C GLY A 97 9.07 -4.65 -8.76
N VAL A 98 8.87 -5.04 -7.50
CA VAL A 98 8.13 -4.24 -6.52
C VAL A 98 9.10 -3.78 -5.42
N HIS A 99 9.16 -2.49 -5.17
CA HIS A 99 9.88 -1.92 -4.04
C HIS A 99 8.90 -1.46 -2.98
N LEU A 100 9.09 -1.91 -1.75
CA LEU A 100 8.28 -1.53 -0.60
C LEU A 100 9.14 -0.79 0.42
N SER A 101 8.66 0.35 0.90
CA SER A 101 9.27 1.07 2.02
C SER A 101 8.20 1.38 3.05
N THR A 102 8.45 0.98 4.30
CA THR A 102 7.56 1.24 5.42
C THR A 102 8.11 2.39 6.25
N VAL A 103 7.24 3.32 6.64
CA VAL A 103 7.54 4.41 7.55
C VAL A 103 6.48 4.49 8.66
N ARG A 104 6.89 4.95 9.84
CA ARG A 104 5.97 5.25 10.94
C ARG A 104 5.81 6.76 11.07
N LEU A 105 4.57 7.22 11.08
CA LEU A 105 4.20 8.62 11.25
C LEU A 105 3.64 8.85 12.67
N PRO A 106 3.60 10.10 13.16
CA PRO A 106 2.98 10.42 14.45
C PRO A 106 1.54 9.91 14.56
N GLY A 107 1.11 9.58 15.79
CA GLY A 107 -0.20 9.02 16.05
C GLY A 107 -0.33 7.53 15.75
N GLY A 108 0.79 6.80 15.77
CA GLY A 108 0.82 5.34 15.63
C GLY A 108 0.49 4.85 14.22
N ILE A 109 0.70 5.67 13.19
CA ILE A 109 0.36 5.29 11.82
C ILE A 109 1.56 4.58 11.20
N VAL A 110 1.38 3.31 10.79
CA VAL A 110 2.33 2.60 9.93
C VAL A 110 1.85 2.74 8.49
N VAL A 111 2.76 3.12 7.60
CA VAL A 111 2.46 3.36 6.18
C VAL A 111 3.49 2.64 5.34
N THR A 112 3.04 1.81 4.40
CA THR A 112 3.88 1.29 3.33
C THR A 112 3.61 2.06 2.04
N VAL A 113 4.69 2.42 1.37
CA VAL A 113 4.68 2.90 -0.01
C VAL A 113 5.27 1.81 -0.88
N GLY A 114 4.52 1.38 -1.88
CA GLY A 114 4.97 0.45 -2.90
C GLY A 114 5.13 1.12 -4.26
N THR A 115 6.17 0.76 -5.00
CA THR A 115 6.36 1.17 -6.40
C THR A 115 6.75 0.00 -7.28
N LEU A 116 6.39 0.03 -8.56
CA LEU A 116 6.94 -0.91 -9.54
C LEU A 116 8.25 -0.38 -10.14
N GLU A 117 9.23 -1.26 -10.27
CA GLU A 117 10.48 -1.01 -10.99
C GLU A 117 10.15 -0.81 -12.47
N ARG A 118 10.77 0.17 -13.11
CA ARG A 118 10.39 0.60 -14.47
C ARG A 118 10.80 -0.41 -15.57
N SER A 119 11.57 -1.43 -15.21
CA SER A 119 12.12 -2.46 -16.10
C SER A 119 11.02 -3.35 -16.69
N GLY A 120 10.64 -3.13 -17.95
CA GLY A 120 9.85 -4.10 -18.73
C GLY A 120 8.33 -4.03 -18.57
N PHE A 121 7.74 -2.88 -18.23
CA PHE A 121 6.31 -2.68 -18.50
C PHE A 121 6.09 -2.77 -20.01
N PRO A 122 5.32 -3.74 -20.53
CA PRO A 122 4.98 -3.72 -21.95
C PRO A 122 4.20 -2.43 -22.21
N GLU A 123 4.55 -1.72 -23.30
CA GLU A 123 3.67 -0.69 -23.83
C GLU A 123 2.27 -1.32 -24.01
N GLY A 124 1.29 -0.81 -23.25
CA GLY A 124 -0.09 -1.29 -23.32
C GLY A 124 -0.57 -2.22 -22.21
N TYR A 125 0.14 -2.40 -21.09
CA TYR A 125 -0.45 -3.03 -19.90
C TYR A 125 -1.74 -2.29 -19.49
N ARG A 126 -2.88 -2.97 -19.65
CA ARG A 126 -4.19 -2.55 -19.14
C ARG A 126 -4.47 -3.41 -17.92
N PRO A 127 -4.58 -2.86 -16.70
CA PRO A 127 -5.06 -3.64 -15.58
C PRO A 127 -6.47 -4.15 -15.91
N GLU A 128 -6.74 -5.42 -15.63
CA GLU A 128 -8.02 -6.07 -15.96
C GLU A 128 -9.23 -5.43 -15.24
N CYS A 129 -9.00 -4.48 -14.35
CA CYS A 129 -10.02 -3.51 -13.90
C CYS A 129 -9.97 -2.20 -14.70
N GLY A 130 -10.28 -2.28 -15.99
CA GLY A 130 -11.09 -1.31 -16.77
C GLY A 130 -10.82 0.20 -16.72
N ARG A 131 -9.73 0.73 -16.13
CA ARG A 131 -9.41 2.16 -16.16
C ARG A 131 -8.06 2.38 -16.81
N LEU A 132 -8.11 2.80 -18.07
CA LEU A 132 -6.97 3.33 -18.81
C LEU A 132 -6.38 4.51 -18.02
N PHE A 133 -5.08 4.48 -17.74
CA PHE A 133 -4.35 5.70 -17.39
C PHE A 133 -4.32 6.59 -18.62
N VAL A 134 -5.24 7.55 -18.72
CA VAL A 134 -5.19 8.59 -19.74
C VAL A 134 -4.03 9.51 -19.39
N ARG A 135 -3.04 9.55 -20.28
CA ARG A 135 -1.96 10.53 -20.34
C ARG A 135 -2.62 11.89 -20.60
N LEU A 136 -2.58 12.80 -19.62
CA LEU A 136 -2.75 14.23 -19.86
C LEU A 136 -1.36 14.83 -20.04
#